data_AF-A0A536BX07-F1
#
_entry.id   AF-A0A536BX07-F1
#
_cell.length_a   1.000
_cell.length_b   1.000
_cell.length_c   1.000
_cell.angle_alpha   90.00
_cell.angle_beta   90.00
_cell.angle_gamma   90.00
#
_symmetry.space_group_name_H-M   'P 1'
#
loop_
_entity.id
_entity.type
_entity.pdbx_description
1 polymer ?
#
loop_
_entity_poly.entity_id
_entity_poly.type
_entity_poly.pdbx_seq_one_letter_code
_entity_poly.pdbx_strand_id
1 'polypeptide(L)'
;MPRAFADLHIHSRASFDALSAPADIARVAAERGLTHIAITDHDRIDGALEAKSKAPAGLQVIVGEEVRTADGDLICLFLERAIPP
;
A
#
# COMPACT_ATOMS: atom_id res chain seq x y z
N MET A 1 1.02 3.73 25.32
CA MET A 1 1.58 3.08 24.12
C MET A 1 1.31 3.99 22.93
N PRO A 2 2.24 4.14 21.97
CA PRO A 2 1.93 4.89 20.75
C PRO A 2 0.75 4.20 20.03
N ARG A 3 -0.25 4.99 19.63
CA ARG A 3 -1.45 4.49 18.96
C ARG A 3 -1.12 4.26 17.49
N ALA A 4 -1.36 3.04 17.00
CA ALA A 4 -1.37 2.80 15.56
C ALA A 4 -2.55 3.54 14.92
N PHE A 5 -2.26 4.43 13.99
CA PHE A 5 -3.23 5.06 13.10
C PHE A 5 -2.88 4.65 11.66
N ALA A 6 -3.81 3.98 10.99
CA ALA A 6 -3.51 3.24 9.78
C ALA A 6 -4.62 3.37 8.72
N ASP A 7 -4.19 3.31 7.46
CA ASP A 7 -5.03 3.10 6.28
C ASP A 7 -4.50 1.86 5.56
N LEU A 8 -5.35 0.85 5.40
CA LEU A 8 -4.92 -0.50 5.00
C LEU A 8 -5.37 -0.91 3.59
N HIS A 9 -5.91 0.04 2.81
CA HIS A 9 -6.36 -0.22 1.45
C HIS A 9 -6.18 1.04 0.60
N ILE A 10 -5.00 1.16 -0.02
CA ILE A 10 -4.63 2.33 -0.84
C ILE A 10 -4.16 1.88 -2.21
N HIS A 11 -4.69 2.52 -3.25
CA HIS A 11 -4.24 2.31 -4.62
C HIS A 11 -3.33 3.47 -5.05
N SER A 12 -2.33 3.13 -5.85
CA SER A 12 -1.38 4.03 -6.46
C SER A 12 -1.54 4.01 -7.98
N ARG A 13 -0.86 4.92 -8.68
CA ARG A 13 -0.81 4.95 -10.16
C ARG A 13 -0.18 3.70 -10.77
N ALA A 14 0.36 2.82 -9.94
CA ALA A 14 0.81 1.51 -10.36
C ALA A 14 -0.44 0.63 -10.69
N SER A 15 -1.56 0.82 -10.00
CA SER A 15 -2.88 0.31 -10.39
C SER A 15 -3.55 1.16 -11.49
N PHE A 16 -4.53 0.56 -12.19
CA PHE A 16 -5.26 1.20 -13.28
C PHE A 16 -6.29 2.25 -12.81
N ASP A 17 -6.66 2.25 -11.53
CA ASP A 17 -7.77 3.01 -10.96
C ASP A 17 -7.34 4.17 -10.05
N ALA A 18 -6.04 4.44 -9.92
CA ALA A 18 -5.51 5.55 -9.14
C ALA A 18 -4.48 6.38 -9.93
N LEU A 19 -4.30 7.63 -9.49
CA LEU A 19 -3.42 8.61 -10.15
C LEU A 19 -2.20 8.98 -9.32
N SER A 20 -2.23 8.70 -8.01
CA SER A 20 -1.21 9.14 -7.06
C SER A 20 0.08 8.33 -7.20
N ALA A 21 1.23 9.01 -7.26
CA ALA A 21 2.52 8.33 -7.25
C ALA A 21 2.76 7.65 -5.89
N PRO A 22 3.34 6.43 -5.84
CA PRO A 22 3.54 5.71 -4.57
C PRO A 22 4.34 6.50 -3.52
N ALA A 23 5.37 7.23 -3.95
CA ALA A 23 6.17 8.08 -3.08
C ALA A 23 5.35 9.23 -2.45
N ASP A 24 4.44 9.83 -3.21
CA ASP A 24 3.57 10.90 -2.72
C ASP A 24 2.54 10.38 -1.73
N ILE A 25 2.02 9.17 -1.92
CA ILE A 25 1.13 8.50 -0.96
C ILE A 25 1.82 8.39 0.40
N ALA A 26 3.05 7.84 0.44
CA ALA A 26 3.80 7.71 1.68
C ALA A 26 4.10 9.07 2.33
N ARG A 27 4.52 10.07 1.54
CA ARG A 27 4.78 11.42 2.06
C ARG A 27 3.52 12.04 2.68
N VAL A 28 2.40 12.06 1.95
CA VAL A 28 1.14 12.65 2.42
C VAL A 28 0.58 11.88 3.62
N ALA A 29 0.68 10.55 3.64
CA ALA A 29 0.23 9.75 4.77
C ALA A 29 0.95 10.15 6.08
N ALA A 30 2.28 10.30 6.02
CA ALA A 30 3.06 10.78 7.15
C ALA A 30 2.66 12.21 7.58
N GLU A 31 2.48 13.12 6.63
CA GLU A 31 2.01 14.51 6.89
C GLU A 31 0.62 14.53 7.56
N ARG A 32 -0.23 13.55 7.28
CA ARG A 32 -1.56 13.38 7.89
C ARG A 32 -1.52 12.67 9.25
N GLY A 33 -0.34 12.28 9.73
CA GLY A 33 -0.16 11.61 11.02
C GLY A 33 -0.48 10.12 10.99
N LEU A 34 -0.58 9.50 9.82
CA LEU A 34 -0.64 8.04 9.73
C LEU A 34 0.71 7.45 10.15
N THR A 35 0.63 6.37 10.89
CA THR A 35 1.80 5.61 11.37
C THR A 35 2.06 4.39 10.50
N HIS A 36 1.01 3.87 9.85
CA HIS A 36 1.07 2.69 8.99
C HIS A 36 0.19 2.93 7.76
N ILE A 37 0.65 2.50 6.60
CA ILE A 37 -0.19 2.36 5.41
C ILE A 37 0.02 0.99 4.76
N ALA A 38 -0.99 0.49 4.06
CA ALA A 38 -0.82 -0.59 3.08
C ALA A 38 -1.19 -0.08 1.69
N ILE A 39 -0.30 -0.29 0.73
CA ILE A 39 -0.63 -0.11 -0.68
C ILE A 39 -0.96 -1.49 -1.23
N THR A 40 -2.11 -1.58 -1.88
CA THR A 40 -2.77 -2.83 -2.33
C THR A 40 -3.24 -2.64 -3.76
N ASP A 41 -2.30 -2.36 -4.68
CA ASP A 41 -2.62 -2.22 -6.10
C ASP A 41 -3.15 -3.54 -6.67
N HIS A 42 -4.01 -3.46 -7.70
CA HIS A 42 -4.61 -4.63 -8.36
C HIS A 42 -3.54 -5.56 -8.96
N ASP A 43 -3.46 -6.80 -8.45
CA ASP A 43 -2.63 -7.91 -8.93
C ASP A 43 -1.12 -7.58 -9.07
N ARG A 44 -0.60 -6.67 -8.22
CA ARG A 44 0.81 -6.21 -8.24
C ARG A 44 1.27 -5.55 -6.95
N ILE A 45 2.58 -5.60 -6.67
CA ILE A 45 3.19 -5.07 -5.43
C ILE A 45 4.28 -4.00 -5.65
N ASP A 46 4.65 -3.69 -6.89
CA ASP A 46 5.73 -2.75 -7.21
C ASP A 46 5.46 -1.32 -6.72
N GLY A 47 4.19 -0.87 -6.74
CA GLY A 47 3.78 0.40 -6.14
C GLY A 47 4.06 0.44 -4.63
N ALA A 48 3.68 -0.62 -3.91
CA ALA A 48 3.94 -0.73 -2.49
C ALA A 48 5.44 -0.80 -2.15
N LEU A 49 6.23 -1.53 -2.96
CA LEU A 49 7.68 -1.60 -2.82
C LEU A 49 8.35 -0.23 -3.05
N GLU A 50 7.91 0.52 -4.06
CA GLU A 50 8.40 1.88 -4.31
C GLU A 50 8.10 2.78 -3.10
N ALA A 51 6.85 2.82 -2.64
CA ALA A 51 6.45 3.63 -1.49
C ALA A 51 7.25 3.28 -0.24
N LYS A 52 7.46 1.99 0.02
CA LYS A 52 8.26 1.51 1.15
C LYS A 52 9.71 1.99 1.09
N SER A 53 10.32 1.94 -0.10
CA SER A 53 11.71 2.40 -0.30
C SER A 53 11.91 3.91 -0.09
N LYS A 54 10.84 4.69 -0.22
CA LYS A 54 10.83 6.16 -0.11
C LYS A 54 10.05 6.66 1.12
N ALA A 55 9.67 5.77 2.04
CA ALA A 55 8.83 6.11 3.17
C ALA A 55 9.54 7.11 4.11
N PRO A 56 8.86 8.20 4.54
CA PRO A 56 9.38 9.07 5.56
C PRO A 56 9.63 8.34 6.89
N ALA A 57 10.58 8.82 7.69
CA ALA A 57 10.83 8.27 9.01
C ALA A 57 9.56 8.31 9.87
N GLY A 58 9.26 7.21 10.55
CA GLY A 58 8.07 7.08 11.41
C GLY A 58 6.82 6.57 10.71
N LEU A 59 6.81 6.44 9.38
CA LEU A 59 5.76 5.75 8.63
C LEU A 59 6.19 4.32 8.27
N GLN A 60 5.36 3.34 8.60
CA GLN A 60 5.52 1.96 8.15
C GLN A 60 4.68 1.74 6.89
N VAL A 61 5.30 1.23 5.82
CA VAL A 61 4.59 0.83 4.60
C VAL A 61 4.53 -0.70 4.55
N ILE A 62 3.33 -1.24 4.58
CA ILE A 62 3.01 -2.65 4.41
C ILE A 62 2.88 -2.93 2.92
N VAL A 63 3.63 -3.91 2.44
CA VAL A 63 3.51 -4.41 1.07
C VAL A 63 2.27 -5.27 0.98
N GLY A 64 1.32 -4.87 0.13
CA GLY A 64 0.10 -5.62 -0.11
C GLY A 64 -0.30 -5.62 -1.57
N GLU A 65 -1.35 -6.37 -1.85
CA GLU A 65 -1.91 -6.60 -3.19
C GLU A 65 -3.43 -6.79 -3.03
N GLU A 66 -4.21 -6.16 -3.90
CA GLU A 66 -5.63 -6.52 -4.06
C GLU A 66 -5.72 -7.58 -5.16
N VAL A 67 -6.05 -8.81 -4.76
CA VAL A 67 -6.11 -9.97 -5.65
C VAL A 67 -7.55 -10.22 -6.06
N ARG A 68 -7.80 -10.30 -7.36
CA ARG A 68 -9.12 -10.67 -7.85
C ARG A 68 -9.38 -12.17 -7.68
N THR A 69 -10.54 -12.51 -7.12
CA THR A 69 -11.00 -13.90 -6.97
C THR A 69 -12.34 -14.13 -7.68
N ALA A 70 -12.81 -15.37 -7.71
CA ALA A 70 -14.13 -15.70 -8.24
C ALA A 70 -15.29 -15.09 -7.42
N ASP A 71 -15.06 -14.78 -6.14
CA ASP A 71 -16.07 -14.31 -5.19
C ASP A 71 -15.88 -12.83 -4.80
N GLY A 72 -15.02 -12.09 -5.52
CA GLY A 72 -14.71 -10.68 -5.27
C GLY A 72 -13.21 -10.44 -5.06
N ASP A 73 -12.87 -9.28 -4.51
CA ASP A 73 -11.48 -8.87 -4.31
C ASP A 73 -10.98 -9.23 -2.89
N LEU A 74 -9.72 -9.68 -2.78
CA LEU A 74 -9.08 -10.10 -1.54
C LEU A 74 -7.83 -9.26 -1.27
N ILE A 75 -7.80 -8.60 -0.12
CA ILE A 75 -6.63 -7.84 0.33
C ILE A 75 -5.61 -8.76 1.00
N CYS A 76 -4.45 -8.88 0.37
CA CYS A 76 -3.31 -9.63 0.88
C CYS A 76 -2.26 -8.64 1.44
N LEU A 77 -1.82 -8.84 2.68
CA LEU A 77 -0.87 -7.96 3.38
C LEU A 77 0.40 -8.72 3.76
N PHE A 78 1.49 -7.96 3.99
CA PHE A 78 2.82 -8.48 4.36
C PHE A 78 3.42 -9.40 3.29
N LEU A 79 3.18 -9.10 2.02
CA LEU A 79 3.68 -9.89 0.92
C LEU A 79 5.18 -9.67 0.70
N GLU A 80 5.89 -10.76 0.43
CA GLU A 80 7.29 -10.75 -0.03
C GLU A 80 7.40 -10.91 -1.55
N ARG A 81 6.34 -11.42 -2.18
CA ARG A 81 6.19 -11.63 -3.62
C ARG A 81 4.73 -11.43 -4.02
N ALA A 82 4.49 -11.04 -5.27
CA ALA A 82 3.14 -10.95 -5.82
C ALA A 82 2.44 -12.32 -5.81
N ILE A 83 1.13 -12.32 -5.67
CA ILE A 83 0.30 -13.52 -5.76
C ILE A 83 0.10 -13.86 -7.25
N PRO A 84 0.38 -15.11 -7.68
CA PRO A 84 0.06 -15.51 -9.05
C PRO A 84 -1.46 -15.52 -9.30
N PRO A 85 -1.91 -15.14 -10.51
CA PRO A 85 -3.32 -15.17 -10.89
C PRO A 85 -3.88 -16.60 -11.02
#